data_AF-A0A8H4VK58-F1
#
_entry.id   AF-A0A8H4VK58-F1
#
_cell.length_a   1.000
_cell.length_b   1.000
_cell.length_c   1.000
_cell.angle_alpha   90.00
_cell.angle_beta   90.00
_cell.angle_gamma   90.00
#
_symmetry.space_group_name_H-M   'P 1'
#
loop_
_entity.id
_entity.type
_entity.pdbx_description
1 polymer ?
#
loop_
_entity_poly.entity_id
_entity_poly.type
_entity_poly.pdbx_seq_one_letter_code
_entity_poly.pdbx_strand_id
1 'polypeptide(L)'
;MAFPDDRWHPRLTPYRLLIFTTTLALGTAKAIATQKGSTVLPTTLEWISGVALFLVIFFTGKYDSQSNTDTESAHSYWSWFFRMDCMDFMWSILSRFGYRRPFYLSEEGDLVPEGGEGPSATVYRLMVSFSVVCFGLTKATLSYCGRSTSANWIEWALGTFISAVFYCVGLYENNTHNLYPWLFEDDHSTYFRPGAKAGIYVICTSFLWACIIFFIYGLHNALNDEEPPFSAADHRAGPPAVPSTWETLHEKTNDFALTLMSLIFIVFLFVMFVLMTALMWSEDNFSGGLQADRRPTALRRARRWASSCVGNVFFRLVSIWEKVMGAYLFAF
;
A
#
# COMPACT_ATOMS: atom_id res chain seq x y z
N MET A 1 -3.34 36.92 -20.38
CA MET A 1 -4.40 35.95 -20.05
C MET A 1 -3.79 34.94 -19.10
N ALA A 2 -4.08 35.06 -17.80
CA ALA A 2 -3.80 33.98 -16.87
C ALA A 2 -4.81 32.88 -17.16
N PHE A 3 -4.35 31.68 -17.52
CA PHE A 3 -5.22 30.52 -17.52
C PHE A 3 -5.81 30.44 -16.10
N PRO A 4 -7.16 30.34 -15.95
CA PRO A 4 -7.74 30.04 -14.66
C PRO A 4 -6.97 28.84 -14.10
N ASP A 5 -6.49 28.94 -12.86
CA ASP A 5 -5.87 27.80 -12.19
C ASP A 5 -6.95 26.73 -12.04
N ASP A 6 -7.09 25.86 -13.04
CA ASP A 6 -8.03 24.75 -13.06
C ASP A 6 -7.58 23.73 -12.02
N ARG A 7 -8.00 23.97 -10.78
CA ARG A 7 -7.84 23.03 -9.67
C ARG A 7 -8.87 21.94 -9.87
N TRP A 8 -8.51 20.97 -10.68
CA TRP A 8 -9.26 19.74 -10.83
C TRP A 8 -9.06 18.84 -9.60
N HIS A 9 -10.14 18.24 -9.13
CA HIS A 9 -10.13 17.28 -8.02
C HIS A 9 -11.00 16.08 -8.39
N PRO A 10 -10.60 14.85 -8.00
CA PRO A 10 -11.43 13.68 -8.26
C PRO A 10 -12.74 13.79 -7.48
N ARG A 11 -13.82 13.31 -8.08
CA ARG A 11 -15.13 13.31 -7.44
C ARG A 11 -15.14 12.31 -6.30
N LEU A 12 -15.47 12.77 -5.09
CA LEU A 12 -15.60 11.91 -3.93
C LEU A 12 -17.07 11.51 -3.77
N THR A 13 -17.48 10.42 -4.42
CA THR A 13 -18.87 9.95 -4.38
C THR A 13 -19.16 9.20 -3.09
N PRO A 14 -20.44 9.10 -2.64
CA PRO A 14 -20.81 8.26 -1.49
C PRO A 14 -20.31 6.82 -1.62
N TYR A 15 -20.34 6.26 -2.83
CA TYR A 15 -19.75 4.96 -3.14
C TYR A 15 -18.26 4.89 -2.83
N ARG A 16 -17.48 5.85 -3.34
CA ARG A 16 -16.02 5.89 -3.15
C ARG A 16 -15.65 6.14 -1.69
N LEU A 17 -16.39 7.00 -1.01
CA LEU A 17 -16.28 7.22 0.43
C LEU A 17 -16.60 5.94 1.21
N LEU A 18 -17.60 5.17 0.79
CA LEU A 18 -17.94 3.89 1.42
C LEU A 18 -16.80 2.88 1.27
N ILE A 19 -16.21 2.72 0.08
CA ILE A 19 -15.04 1.86 -0.10
C ILE A 19 -13.92 2.29 0.85
N PHE A 20 -13.55 3.57 0.82
CA PHE A 20 -12.48 4.11 1.65
C PHE A 20 -12.73 3.90 3.15
N THR A 21 -13.92 4.28 3.63
CA THR A 21 -14.28 4.18 5.05
C THR A 21 -14.43 2.74 5.52
N THR A 22 -14.98 1.84 4.70
CA THR A 22 -15.09 0.42 5.05
C THR A 22 -13.73 -0.25 5.13
N THR A 23 -12.79 0.05 4.20
CA THR A 23 -11.41 -0.43 4.29
C THR A 23 -10.74 0.05 5.58
N LEU A 24 -10.85 1.34 5.92
CA LEU A 24 -10.30 1.88 7.17
C LEU A 24 -10.95 1.27 8.42
N ALA A 25 -12.28 1.16 8.44
CA ALA A 25 -13.04 0.66 9.57
C ALA A 25 -12.76 -0.82 9.83
N LEU A 26 -12.72 -1.64 8.79
CA LEU A 26 -12.43 -3.07 8.91
C LEU A 26 -10.99 -3.33 9.33
N GLY A 27 -10.03 -2.61 8.74
CA GLY A 27 -8.64 -2.66 9.18
C GLY A 27 -8.52 -2.33 10.67
N THR A 28 -9.12 -1.22 11.10
CA THR A 28 -9.07 -0.77 12.49
C THR A 28 -9.79 -1.73 13.44
N ALA A 29 -10.98 -2.23 13.07
CA ALA A 29 -11.72 -3.20 13.85
C ALA A 29 -10.94 -4.49 14.04
N LYS A 30 -10.26 -4.96 12.98
CA LYS A 30 -9.37 -6.11 13.02
C LYS A 30 -8.20 -5.88 13.99
N ALA A 31 -7.51 -4.74 13.90
CA ALA A 31 -6.40 -4.43 14.79
C ALA A 31 -6.83 -4.41 16.27
N ILE A 32 -7.98 -3.80 16.59
CA ILE A 32 -8.54 -3.79 17.93
C ILE A 32 -8.90 -5.21 18.41
N ALA A 33 -9.51 -6.02 17.54
CA ALA A 33 -9.88 -7.40 17.87
C ALA A 33 -8.64 -8.26 18.15
N THR A 34 -7.58 -8.11 17.37
CA THR A 34 -6.28 -8.76 17.59
C THR A 34 -5.65 -8.32 18.91
N GLN A 35 -5.65 -7.02 19.22
CA GLN A 35 -5.10 -6.51 20.48
C GLN A 35 -5.81 -7.07 21.72
N LYS A 36 -7.12 -7.37 21.60
CA LYS A 36 -7.89 -8.02 22.67
C LYS A 36 -7.61 -9.52 22.80
N GLY A 37 -6.64 -10.07 22.06
CA GLY A 37 -6.27 -11.48 22.09
C GLY A 37 -7.28 -12.42 21.42
N SER A 38 -8.24 -11.89 20.66
CA SER A 38 -9.19 -12.73 19.92
C SER A 38 -8.54 -13.22 18.63
N THR A 39 -8.49 -14.55 18.44
CA THR A 39 -7.95 -15.17 17.21
C THR A 39 -9.04 -15.44 16.18
N VAL A 40 -10.25 -15.79 16.63
CA VAL A 40 -11.37 -16.15 15.76
C VAL A 40 -11.98 -14.91 15.09
N LEU A 41 -12.17 -13.83 15.85
CA LEU A 41 -12.88 -12.65 15.34
C LEU A 41 -12.13 -11.95 14.19
N PRO A 42 -10.81 -11.67 14.27
CA PRO A 42 -10.04 -11.12 13.14
C PRO A 42 -10.14 -11.97 11.87
N THR A 43 -9.99 -13.28 12.02
CA THR A 43 -10.09 -14.24 10.91
C THR A 43 -11.49 -14.21 10.28
N THR A 44 -12.53 -14.15 11.11
CA THR A 44 -13.91 -14.09 10.61
C THR A 44 -14.18 -12.77 9.87
N LEU A 45 -13.66 -11.65 10.39
CA LEU A 45 -13.72 -10.35 9.72
C LEU A 45 -13.00 -10.37 8.37
N GLU A 46 -11.84 -11.02 8.28
CA GLU A 46 -11.13 -11.20 7.00
C GLU A 46 -11.97 -11.96 5.98
N TRP A 47 -12.60 -13.06 6.37
CA TRP A 47 -13.41 -13.85 5.44
C TRP A 47 -14.65 -13.10 4.97
N ILE A 48 -15.38 -12.49 5.89
CA ILE A 48 -16.60 -11.75 5.56
C ILE A 48 -16.26 -10.53 4.68
N SER A 49 -15.24 -9.75 5.05
CA SER A 49 -14.84 -8.59 4.25
C SER A 49 -14.18 -8.99 2.92
N GLY A 50 -13.28 -9.96 2.94
CA GLY A 50 -12.54 -10.40 1.77
C GLY A 50 -13.43 -11.02 0.69
N VAL A 51 -14.53 -11.69 1.08
CA VAL A 51 -15.44 -12.32 0.11
C VAL A 51 -16.69 -11.49 -0.11
N ALA A 52 -17.49 -11.26 0.94
CA ALA A 52 -18.81 -10.65 0.77
C ALA A 52 -18.70 -9.17 0.39
N LEU A 53 -17.87 -8.39 1.11
CA LEU A 53 -17.70 -6.97 0.80
C LEU A 53 -16.98 -6.79 -0.55
N PHE A 54 -15.97 -7.62 -0.86
CA PHE A 54 -15.32 -7.59 -2.18
C PHE A 54 -16.30 -7.82 -3.32
N LEU A 55 -17.17 -8.84 -3.22
CA LEU A 55 -18.17 -9.11 -4.26
C LEU A 55 -19.14 -7.93 -4.42
N VAL A 56 -19.64 -7.38 -3.31
CA VAL A 56 -20.53 -6.20 -3.34
C VAL A 56 -19.83 -5.05 -4.05
N ILE A 57 -18.60 -4.68 -3.62
CA ILE A 57 -17.81 -3.60 -4.22
C ILE A 57 -17.55 -3.88 -5.69
N PHE A 58 -17.18 -5.11 -6.05
CA PHE A 58 -16.91 -5.50 -7.43
C PHE A 58 -18.13 -5.32 -8.34
N PHE A 59 -19.31 -5.78 -7.90
CA PHE A 59 -20.54 -5.61 -8.66
C PHE A 59 -20.97 -4.14 -8.71
N THR A 60 -20.89 -3.40 -7.61
CA THR A 60 -21.23 -1.96 -7.58
C THR A 60 -20.25 -1.11 -8.39
N GLY A 61 -18.98 -1.53 -8.50
CA GLY A 61 -17.96 -0.83 -9.27
C GLY A 61 -18.25 -0.82 -10.77
N LYS A 62 -18.93 -1.85 -11.29
CA LYS A 62 -19.42 -1.83 -12.67
C LYS A 62 -20.43 -0.71 -12.90
N TYR A 63 -21.29 -0.42 -11.92
CA TYR A 63 -22.24 0.68 -12.02
C TYR A 63 -21.54 2.04 -11.94
N ASP A 64 -20.49 2.19 -11.13
CA ASP A 64 -19.66 3.41 -11.08
C ASP A 64 -19.10 3.72 -12.48
N SER A 65 -18.52 2.71 -13.15
CA SER A 65 -17.98 2.88 -14.51
C SER A 65 -19.03 3.22 -15.58
N GLN A 66 -20.27 2.72 -15.45
CA GLN A 66 -21.34 2.98 -16.40
C GLN A 66 -22.03 4.33 -16.17
N SER A 67 -21.98 4.85 -14.94
CA SER A 67 -22.64 6.12 -14.59
C SER A 67 -22.03 7.35 -15.26
N ASN A 68 -20.80 7.22 -15.77
CA ASN A 68 -20.09 8.26 -16.51
C ASN A 68 -20.54 8.33 -17.97
N THR A 69 -20.78 7.19 -18.61
CA THR A 69 -21.36 7.17 -19.96
C THR A 69 -22.81 7.65 -19.90
N ASP A 70 -23.12 8.74 -20.59
CA ASP A 70 -24.41 9.48 -20.66
C ASP A 70 -25.65 8.67 -21.14
N THR A 71 -25.64 7.35 -20.96
CA THR A 71 -26.78 6.49 -21.26
C THR A 71 -27.88 6.72 -20.22
N GLU A 72 -28.72 7.71 -20.51
CA GLU A 72 -29.80 8.29 -19.70
C GLU A 72 -30.87 7.28 -19.19
N SER A 73 -30.78 6.01 -19.57
CA SER A 73 -31.81 4.98 -19.33
C SER A 73 -31.54 4.04 -18.16
N ALA A 74 -30.37 4.10 -17.51
CA ALA A 74 -30.03 3.18 -16.41
C ALA A 74 -30.45 3.73 -15.01
N HIS A 75 -31.61 3.25 -14.53
CA HIS A 75 -32.06 3.24 -13.12
C HIS A 75 -31.78 4.48 -12.24
N SER A 76 -32.63 5.50 -12.41
CA SER A 76 -32.64 6.75 -11.64
C SER A 76 -32.51 6.60 -10.11
N TYR A 77 -33.04 5.53 -9.49
CA TYR A 77 -33.08 5.39 -8.03
C TYR A 77 -31.71 5.34 -7.33
N TRP A 78 -30.66 4.79 -7.97
CA TRP A 78 -29.32 4.69 -7.37
C TRP A 78 -28.34 5.75 -7.89
N SER A 79 -28.79 6.62 -8.79
CA SER A 79 -27.93 7.64 -9.40
C SER A 79 -27.29 8.56 -8.36
N TRP A 80 -27.98 8.88 -7.26
CA TRP A 80 -27.45 9.72 -6.19
C TRP A 80 -26.20 9.12 -5.52
N PHE A 81 -26.09 7.79 -5.43
CA PHE A 81 -24.99 7.13 -4.74
C PHE A 81 -23.66 7.21 -5.52
N PHE A 82 -23.75 7.26 -6.86
CA PHE A 82 -22.60 7.34 -7.77
C PHE A 82 -22.36 8.76 -8.31
N ARG A 83 -23.41 9.58 -8.46
CA ARG A 83 -23.29 10.94 -9.00
C ARG A 83 -23.20 12.03 -7.94
N MET A 84 -23.56 11.81 -6.68
CA MET A 84 -23.44 12.90 -5.70
C MET A 84 -21.96 13.14 -5.38
N ASP A 85 -21.49 14.40 -5.43
CA ASP A 85 -20.15 14.75 -4.93
C ASP A 85 -20.26 15.06 -3.43
N CYS A 86 -19.64 14.24 -2.58
CA CYS A 86 -19.63 14.46 -1.13
C CYS A 86 -18.92 15.76 -0.75
N MET A 87 -18.03 16.30 -1.58
CA MET A 87 -17.39 17.59 -1.32
C MET A 87 -18.42 18.73 -1.33
N ASP A 88 -19.45 18.65 -2.18
CA ASP A 88 -20.51 19.66 -2.21
C ASP A 88 -21.31 19.69 -0.92
N PHE A 89 -21.57 18.50 -0.35
CA PHE A 89 -22.19 18.37 0.96
C PHE A 89 -21.30 18.94 2.07
N MET A 90 -20.01 18.61 2.08
CA MET A 90 -19.04 19.16 3.03
C MET A 90 -18.95 20.68 2.96
N TRP A 91 -18.87 21.25 1.75
CA TRP A 91 -18.87 22.69 1.55
C TRP A 91 -20.18 23.35 1.95
N SER A 92 -21.32 22.68 1.74
CA SER A 92 -22.62 23.16 2.24
C SER A 92 -22.61 23.29 3.76
N ILE A 93 -22.06 22.31 4.48
CA ILE A 93 -21.88 22.39 5.95
C ILE A 93 -20.92 23.52 6.32
N LEU A 94 -19.74 23.58 5.70
CA LEU A 94 -18.72 24.61 5.98
C LEU A 94 -19.22 26.03 5.67
N SER A 95 -20.10 26.19 4.68
CA SER A 95 -20.71 27.48 4.36
C SER A 95 -21.59 28.01 5.49
N ARG A 96 -22.22 27.12 6.28
CA ARG A 96 -22.97 27.51 7.50
C ARG A 96 -22.06 28.10 8.57
N PHE A 97 -20.77 27.80 8.53
CA PHE A 97 -19.75 28.37 9.41
C PHE A 97 -19.01 29.57 8.79
N GLY A 98 -19.48 30.09 7.64
CA GLY A 98 -18.91 31.28 6.99
C GLY A 98 -17.71 31.01 6.07
N TYR A 99 -17.34 29.74 5.82
CA TYR A 99 -16.30 29.42 4.86
C TYR A 99 -16.84 29.45 3.42
N ARG A 100 -16.18 30.20 2.54
CA ARG A 100 -16.55 30.29 1.12
C ARG A 100 -16.04 29.07 0.35
N ARG A 101 -16.93 28.43 -0.42
CA ARG A 101 -16.59 27.31 -1.32
C ARG A 101 -15.57 27.77 -2.37
N PRO A 102 -14.41 27.11 -2.51
CA PRO A 102 -13.48 27.36 -3.60
C PRO A 102 -14.08 26.87 -4.93
N PHE A 103 -13.70 27.52 -6.03
CA PHE A 103 -14.04 27.05 -7.37
C PHE A 103 -13.12 25.89 -7.74
N TYR A 104 -13.69 24.71 -7.99
CA TYR A 104 -12.99 23.53 -8.47
C TYR A 104 -13.88 22.78 -9.47
N LEU A 105 -13.23 22.03 -10.35
CA LEU A 105 -13.89 21.17 -11.34
C LEU A 105 -13.74 19.72 -10.88
N SER A 106 -14.86 18.99 -10.83
CA SER A 106 -14.92 17.55 -10.50
C SER A 106 -15.36 16.70 -11.71
N GLU A 107 -15.34 17.28 -12.91
CA GLU A 107 -15.74 16.55 -14.13
C GLU A 107 -14.66 15.52 -14.48
N GLU A 108 -15.02 14.25 -14.38
CA GLU A 108 -14.18 13.12 -14.75
C GLU A 108 -14.36 12.81 -16.23
N GLY A 109 -13.27 12.40 -16.88
CA GLY A 109 -13.29 12.13 -18.32
C GLY A 109 -13.85 10.73 -18.57
N ASP A 110 -14.57 10.58 -19.67
CA ASP A 110 -14.84 9.24 -20.18
C ASP A 110 -13.50 8.60 -20.56
N LEU A 111 -13.13 7.55 -19.83
CA LEU A 111 -12.07 6.63 -20.24
C LEU A 111 -12.54 5.88 -21.48
N VAL A 112 -12.61 6.54 -22.63
CA VAL A 112 -12.74 5.83 -23.90
C VAL A 112 -11.42 5.11 -24.10
N PRO A 113 -11.38 3.77 -24.13
CA PRO A 113 -10.16 3.06 -24.46
C PRO A 113 -9.79 3.44 -25.89
N GLU A 114 -8.79 4.30 -26.08
CA GLU A 114 -8.26 4.62 -27.40
C GLU A 114 -7.62 3.37 -27.98
N GLY A 115 -8.40 2.52 -28.64
CA GLY A 115 -8.02 1.56 -29.68
C GLY A 115 -6.92 0.52 -29.38
N GLY A 116 -6.31 0.51 -28.21
CA GLY A 116 -5.26 -0.41 -27.82
C GLY A 116 -5.85 -1.72 -27.31
N GLU A 117 -5.53 -2.83 -27.98
CA GLU A 117 -6.08 -4.17 -27.69
C GLU A 117 -5.64 -4.79 -26.34
N GLY A 118 -5.19 -3.99 -25.36
CA GLY A 118 -4.74 -4.53 -24.08
C GLY A 118 -4.79 -3.55 -22.90
N PRO A 119 -4.82 -4.09 -21.66
CA PRO A 119 -4.72 -3.28 -20.45
C PRO A 119 -3.35 -2.59 -20.39
N SER A 120 -3.34 -1.26 -20.37
CA SER A 120 -2.11 -0.47 -20.21
C SER A 120 -1.43 -0.78 -18.88
N ALA A 121 -0.12 -1.00 -18.93
CA ALA A 121 0.72 -1.27 -17.77
C ALA A 121 1.28 0.04 -17.22
N THR A 122 0.41 0.82 -16.58
CA THR A 122 0.75 2.14 -16.04
C THR A 122 1.65 2.01 -14.79
N VAL A 123 2.47 3.04 -14.52
CA VAL A 123 3.36 3.05 -13.34
C VAL A 123 2.56 2.89 -12.06
N TYR A 124 1.39 3.53 -11.96
CA TYR A 124 0.51 3.39 -10.82
C TYR A 124 0.09 1.93 -10.57
N ARG A 125 -0.39 1.22 -11.61
CA ARG A 125 -0.83 -0.18 -11.50
C ARG A 125 0.33 -1.10 -11.09
N LEU A 126 1.53 -0.80 -11.58
CA LEU A 126 2.75 -1.50 -11.19
C LEU A 126 3.13 -1.25 -9.73
N MET A 127 3.07 0.01 -9.27
CA MET A 127 3.32 0.36 -7.86
C MET A 127 2.34 -0.34 -6.93
N VAL A 128 1.04 -0.33 -7.27
CA VAL A 128 0.00 -1.01 -6.48
C VAL A 128 0.29 -2.51 -6.44
N SER A 129 0.51 -3.15 -7.59
CA SER A 129 0.79 -4.59 -7.67
C SER A 129 2.04 -4.97 -6.86
N PHE A 130 3.10 -4.17 -6.99
CA PHE A 130 4.35 -4.38 -6.27
C PHE A 130 4.17 -4.25 -4.76
N SER A 131 3.40 -3.26 -4.30
CA SER A 131 3.11 -3.08 -2.88
C SER A 131 2.40 -4.30 -2.29
N VAL A 132 1.43 -4.87 -3.01
CA VAL A 132 0.69 -6.07 -2.59
C VAL A 132 1.65 -7.25 -2.44
N VAL A 133 2.56 -7.45 -3.39
CA VAL A 133 3.59 -8.49 -3.31
C VAL A 133 4.48 -8.27 -2.07
N CYS A 134 5.00 -7.06 -1.87
CA CYS A 134 5.85 -6.75 -0.73
C CYS A 134 5.15 -7.00 0.61
N PHE A 135 3.90 -6.56 0.73
CA PHE A 135 3.13 -6.72 1.97
C PHE A 135 2.78 -8.18 2.23
N GLY A 136 2.37 -8.92 1.19
CA GLY A 136 2.10 -10.35 1.28
C GLY A 136 3.33 -11.13 1.73
N LEU A 137 4.49 -10.85 1.15
CA LEU A 137 5.76 -11.49 1.53
C LEU A 137 6.15 -11.16 2.96
N THR A 138 6.09 -9.88 3.35
CA THR A 138 6.44 -9.45 4.71
C THR A 138 5.55 -10.10 5.75
N LYS A 139 4.23 -10.15 5.49
CA LYS A 139 3.26 -10.83 6.36
C LYS A 139 3.58 -12.32 6.46
N ALA A 140 3.82 -13.00 5.35
CA ALA A 140 4.13 -14.42 5.32
C ALA A 140 5.40 -14.74 6.13
N THR A 141 6.46 -13.96 5.94
CA THR A 141 7.71 -14.09 6.71
C THR A 141 7.47 -13.91 8.21
N LEU A 142 6.80 -12.84 8.63
CA LEU A 142 6.53 -12.61 10.06
C LEU A 142 5.64 -13.68 10.68
N SER A 143 4.64 -14.14 9.92
CA SER A 143 3.76 -15.22 10.36
C SER A 143 4.52 -16.53 10.55
N TYR A 144 5.45 -16.87 9.65
CA TYR A 144 6.25 -18.07 9.79
C TYR A 144 7.24 -17.96 10.95
N CYS A 145 7.82 -16.78 11.21
CA CYS A 145 8.67 -16.55 12.39
C CYS A 145 7.90 -16.58 13.73
N GLY A 146 6.64 -16.99 13.76
CA GLY A 146 5.80 -17.01 14.97
C GLY A 146 5.44 -15.63 15.52
N ARG A 147 5.76 -14.54 14.80
CA ARG A 147 5.46 -13.16 15.22
C ARG A 147 4.11 -12.72 14.70
N SER A 148 3.06 -13.43 15.11
CA SER A 148 1.68 -13.18 14.71
C SER A 148 1.23 -11.75 15.01
N THR A 149 1.64 -11.18 16.16
CA THR A 149 1.34 -9.79 16.53
C THR A 149 1.96 -8.79 15.54
N SER A 150 3.24 -8.93 15.20
CA SER A 150 3.91 -8.06 14.23
C SER A 150 3.32 -8.21 12.83
N ALA A 151 3.02 -9.44 12.41
CA ALA A 151 2.37 -9.70 11.12
C ALA A 151 1.01 -8.99 11.03
N ASN A 152 0.22 -9.05 12.10
CA ASN A 152 -1.08 -8.37 12.18
C ASN A 152 -0.95 -6.84 12.16
N TRP A 153 0.07 -6.29 12.82
CA TRP A 153 0.35 -4.85 12.79
C TRP A 153 0.78 -4.36 11.42
N ILE A 154 1.65 -5.11 10.74
CA ILE A 154 2.07 -4.80 9.37
C ILE A 154 0.87 -4.85 8.43
N GLU A 155 0.04 -5.88 8.56
CA GLU A 155 -1.16 -6.00 7.76
C GLU A 155 -2.13 -4.84 8.01
N TRP A 156 -2.32 -4.42 9.27
CA TRP A 156 -3.13 -3.25 9.56
C TRP A 156 -2.51 -1.98 8.99
N ALA A 157 -1.26 -1.67 9.35
CA ALA A 157 -0.63 -0.40 8.99
C ALA A 157 -0.46 -0.27 7.47
N LEU A 158 0.14 -1.27 6.83
CA LEU A 158 0.41 -1.24 5.40
C LEU A 158 -0.88 -1.55 4.62
N GLY A 159 -1.59 -2.61 4.97
CA GLY A 159 -2.79 -3.01 4.25
C GLY A 159 -3.94 -2.00 4.35
N THR A 160 -4.06 -1.26 5.45
CA THR A 160 -5.14 -0.27 5.61
C THR A 160 -4.72 1.10 5.11
N PHE A 161 -3.63 1.67 5.63
CA PHE A 161 -3.26 3.05 5.27
C PHE A 161 -2.67 3.16 3.87
N ILE A 162 -1.78 2.25 3.48
CA ILE A 162 -1.14 2.36 2.16
C ILE A 162 -2.16 2.06 1.06
N SER A 163 -3.03 1.06 1.24
CA SER A 163 -4.13 0.82 0.29
C SER A 163 -5.09 2.01 0.21
N ALA A 164 -5.38 2.67 1.34
CA ALA A 164 -6.19 3.89 1.34
C ALA A 164 -5.51 5.05 0.59
N VAL A 165 -4.20 5.21 0.75
CA VAL A 165 -3.42 6.20 -0.02
C VAL A 165 -3.41 5.86 -1.50
N PHE A 166 -3.14 4.61 -1.88
CA PHE A 166 -3.19 4.19 -3.28
C PHE A 166 -4.57 4.36 -3.87
N TYR A 167 -5.63 4.04 -3.12
CA TYR A 167 -6.99 4.29 -3.54
C TYR A 167 -7.21 5.78 -3.86
N CYS A 168 -6.83 6.68 -2.94
CA CYS A 168 -6.93 8.13 -3.17
C CYS A 168 -6.12 8.60 -4.38
N VAL A 169 -4.92 8.04 -4.60
CA VAL A 169 -4.09 8.34 -5.78
C VAL A 169 -4.76 7.81 -7.04
N GLY A 170 -5.30 6.59 -7.02
CA GLY A 170 -5.99 5.96 -8.15
C GLY A 170 -7.25 6.70 -8.59
N LEU A 171 -7.89 7.48 -7.71
CA LEU A 171 -8.98 8.36 -8.12
C LEU A 171 -8.55 9.41 -9.16
N TYR A 172 -7.25 9.72 -9.27
CA TYR A 172 -6.71 10.63 -10.28
C TYR A 172 -6.48 9.95 -11.64
N GLU A 173 -6.68 8.63 -11.77
CA GLU A 173 -6.51 7.90 -13.03
C GLU A 173 -7.51 8.38 -14.11
N ASN A 174 -8.70 8.84 -13.70
CA ASN A 174 -9.78 9.27 -14.61
C ASN A 174 -9.81 10.79 -14.88
N ASN A 175 -8.67 11.44 -14.76
CA ASN A 175 -8.60 12.89 -14.81
C ASN A 175 -8.60 13.46 -16.24
N THR A 176 -9.54 14.35 -16.53
CA THR A 176 -9.65 15.10 -17.81
C THR A 176 -8.46 16.02 -18.09
N HIS A 177 -7.86 16.60 -17.05
CA HIS A 177 -6.78 17.57 -17.18
C HIS A 177 -5.40 16.91 -17.32
N ASN A 178 -5.36 15.59 -17.43
CA ASN A 178 -4.12 14.83 -17.54
C ASN A 178 -3.09 15.26 -16.49
N LEU A 179 -3.51 15.33 -15.21
CA LEU A 179 -2.56 15.58 -14.12
C LEU A 179 -1.76 14.29 -13.88
N TYR A 180 -0.44 14.38 -14.03
CA TYR A 180 0.51 13.28 -13.89
C TYR A 180 0.41 12.20 -15.01
N PRO A 181 0.57 12.57 -16.30
CA PRO A 181 0.52 11.62 -17.42
C PRO A 181 1.50 10.46 -17.24
N TRP A 182 2.70 10.75 -16.73
CA TRP A 182 3.75 9.76 -16.47
C TRP A 182 3.31 8.63 -15.53
N LEU A 183 2.33 8.89 -14.65
CA LEU A 183 1.85 7.94 -13.65
C LEU A 183 0.69 7.07 -14.18
N PHE A 184 -0.19 7.65 -15.00
CA PHE A 184 -1.48 7.05 -15.39
C PHE A 184 -1.68 6.81 -16.89
N GLU A 185 -1.05 7.57 -17.77
CA GLU A 185 -1.33 7.54 -19.22
C GLU A 185 -0.20 6.88 -20.00
N ASP A 186 1.05 7.20 -19.66
CA ASP A 186 2.20 6.67 -20.40
C ASP A 186 2.24 5.14 -20.27
N ASP A 187 2.04 4.44 -21.41
CA ASP A 187 2.16 2.99 -21.46
C ASP A 187 3.64 2.59 -21.44
N HIS A 188 4.09 2.19 -20.25
CA HIS A 188 5.47 1.75 -20.04
C HIS A 188 5.72 0.34 -20.54
N SER A 189 4.75 -0.35 -21.16
CA SER A 189 4.89 -1.73 -21.65
C SER A 189 6.12 -1.95 -22.53
N THR A 190 6.48 -0.96 -23.35
CA THR A 190 7.62 -1.02 -24.27
C THR A 190 8.96 -0.99 -23.52
N TYR A 191 9.09 -0.16 -22.48
CA TYR A 191 10.27 -0.08 -21.62
C TYR A 191 10.34 -1.22 -20.60
N PHE A 192 9.16 -1.67 -20.15
CA PHE A 192 9.03 -2.81 -19.25
C PHE A 192 9.40 -4.13 -19.94
N ARG A 193 9.22 -4.33 -21.24
CA ARG A 193 9.60 -5.62 -21.85
C ARG A 193 11.05 -6.09 -21.57
N PRO A 194 12.08 -5.22 -21.65
CA PRO A 194 13.42 -5.56 -21.18
C PRO A 194 13.63 -5.27 -19.68
N GLY A 195 13.12 -4.13 -19.16
CA GLY A 195 13.33 -3.70 -17.77
C GLY A 195 12.57 -4.53 -16.73
N ALA A 196 11.33 -4.92 -17.02
CA ALA A 196 10.53 -5.84 -16.21
C ALA A 196 11.10 -7.24 -16.22
N LYS A 197 11.72 -7.71 -17.31
CA LYS A 197 12.45 -8.99 -17.26
C LYS A 197 13.56 -8.88 -16.22
N ALA A 198 14.40 -7.86 -16.29
CA ALA A 198 15.46 -7.63 -15.31
C ALA A 198 14.91 -7.41 -13.89
N GLY A 199 13.84 -6.63 -13.73
CA GLY A 199 13.19 -6.36 -12.44
C GLY A 199 12.54 -7.60 -11.85
N ILE A 200 11.82 -8.39 -12.65
CA ILE A 200 11.31 -9.72 -12.27
C ILE A 200 12.48 -10.63 -11.89
N TYR A 201 13.58 -10.64 -12.65
CA TYR A 201 14.77 -11.41 -12.26
C TYR A 201 15.33 -10.93 -10.93
N VAL A 202 15.45 -9.63 -10.69
CA VAL A 202 15.95 -9.07 -9.41
C VAL A 202 15.00 -9.40 -8.26
N ILE A 203 13.68 -9.27 -8.46
CA ILE A 203 12.67 -9.59 -7.45
C ILE A 203 12.66 -11.09 -7.18
N CYS A 204 12.61 -11.93 -8.22
CA CYS A 204 12.65 -13.39 -8.10
C CYS A 204 13.96 -13.87 -7.48
N THR A 205 15.10 -13.29 -7.82
CA THR A 205 16.39 -13.66 -7.22
C THR A 205 16.49 -13.18 -5.78
N SER A 206 16.06 -11.96 -5.46
CA SER A 206 16.00 -11.46 -4.07
C SER A 206 15.07 -12.30 -3.22
N PHE A 207 13.92 -12.69 -3.78
CA PHE A 207 12.96 -13.57 -3.13
C PHE A 207 13.51 -14.98 -2.94
N LEU A 208 14.17 -15.55 -3.96
CA LEU A 208 14.84 -16.85 -3.88
C LEU A 208 15.91 -16.83 -2.79
N TRP A 209 16.74 -15.79 -2.73
CA TRP A 209 17.76 -15.62 -1.70
C TRP A 209 17.15 -15.52 -0.30
N ALA A 210 16.06 -14.76 -0.14
CA ALA A 210 15.32 -14.68 1.11
C ALA A 210 14.79 -16.06 1.53
N CYS A 211 14.18 -16.82 0.61
CA CYS A 211 13.71 -18.19 0.84
C CYS A 211 14.85 -19.14 1.23
N ILE A 212 16.02 -19.04 0.59
CA ILE A 212 17.20 -19.85 0.90
C ILE A 212 17.73 -19.53 2.29
N ILE A 213 17.94 -18.25 2.62
CA ILE A 213 18.42 -17.82 3.95
C ILE A 213 17.46 -18.31 5.03
N PHE A 214 16.17 -18.18 4.77
CA PHE A 214 15.11 -18.61 5.66
C PHE A 214 15.09 -20.13 5.88
N PHE A 215 15.23 -20.90 4.81
CA PHE A 215 15.32 -22.35 4.87
C PHE A 215 16.56 -22.81 5.63
N ILE A 216 17.72 -22.19 5.38
CA ILE A 216 18.97 -22.48 6.09
C ILE A 216 18.82 -22.20 7.59
N TYR A 217 18.18 -21.07 7.95
CA TYR A 217 17.93 -20.72 9.35
C TYR A 217 16.98 -21.70 10.04
N GLY A 218 15.89 -22.10 9.36
CA GLY A 218 14.96 -23.12 9.87
C GLY A 218 15.63 -24.49 10.05
N LEU A 219 16.43 -24.91 9.07
CA LEU A 219 17.18 -26.17 9.13
C LEU A 219 18.21 -26.15 10.26
N HIS A 220 18.93 -25.04 10.43
CA HIS A 220 19.87 -24.85 11.53
C HIS A 220 19.17 -24.99 12.89
N ASN A 221 18.00 -24.40 13.07
CA ASN A 221 17.27 -24.51 14.33
C ASN A 221 16.76 -25.94 14.54
N ALA A 222 16.20 -26.59 13.52
CA ALA A 222 15.71 -27.97 13.63
C ALA A 222 16.82 -29.00 13.91
N LEU A 223 18.06 -28.74 13.46
CA LEU A 223 19.22 -29.59 13.72
C LEU A 223 19.83 -29.34 15.11
N ASN A 224 19.67 -28.15 15.67
CA ASN A 224 20.20 -27.77 16.98
C ASN A 224 19.17 -27.89 18.11
N ASP A 225 17.88 -28.05 17.79
CA ASP A 225 16.88 -28.60 18.70
C ASP A 225 17.16 -30.11 18.87
N GLU A 226 18.29 -30.43 19.50
CA GLU A 226 18.40 -31.69 20.21
C GLU A 226 17.38 -31.63 21.33
N GLU A 227 16.28 -32.40 21.21
CA GLU A 227 15.35 -32.61 22.31
C GLU A 227 16.17 -32.87 23.58
N PRO A 228 16.01 -32.07 24.66
CA PRO A 228 16.68 -32.39 25.90
C PRO A 228 16.22 -33.81 26.25
N PRO A 229 17.16 -34.76 26.40
CA PRO A 229 16.81 -36.17 26.56
C PRO A 229 15.82 -36.24 27.70
N PHE A 230 14.64 -36.78 27.40
CA PHE A 230 13.49 -36.95 28.28
C PHE A 230 14.00 -37.34 29.68
N SER A 231 14.22 -36.32 30.52
CA SER A 231 14.74 -36.50 31.87
C SER A 231 13.56 -36.94 32.70
N ALA A 232 13.30 -38.24 32.66
CA ALA A 232 12.39 -38.94 33.54
C ALA A 232 12.96 -38.91 34.98
N ALA A 233 12.91 -37.76 35.64
CA ALA A 233 13.13 -37.52 37.07
C ALA A 233 13.17 -35.99 37.26
N ASP A 234 12.58 -35.35 38.26
CA ASP A 234 12.33 -35.81 39.61
C ASP A 234 11.26 -34.90 40.26
N HIS A 235 10.36 -35.48 41.03
CA HIS A 235 9.17 -34.83 41.58
C HIS A 235 9.43 -34.16 42.95
N ARG A 236 10.61 -33.56 43.16
CA ARG A 236 10.96 -32.94 44.44
C ARG A 236 11.07 -31.43 44.34
N ALA A 237 10.21 -30.76 45.11
CA ALA A 237 10.16 -29.32 45.32
C ALA A 237 11.56 -28.74 45.60
N GLY A 238 12.17 -28.18 44.55
CA GLY A 238 13.45 -27.49 44.59
C GLY A 238 13.28 -25.98 44.34
N PRO A 239 14.28 -25.17 44.71
CA PRO A 239 14.26 -23.71 44.64
C PRO A 239 13.97 -23.19 43.21
N PRO A 240 13.51 -21.92 43.07
CA PRO A 240 13.03 -21.37 41.81
C PRO A 240 14.03 -21.64 40.67
N ALA A 241 13.54 -22.31 39.63
CA ALA A 241 14.32 -22.71 38.47
C ALA A 241 15.01 -21.47 37.88
N VAL A 242 16.34 -21.51 37.86
CA VAL A 242 17.15 -20.53 37.14
C VAL A 242 16.77 -20.69 35.66
N PRO A 243 16.31 -19.61 34.97
CA PRO A 243 15.96 -19.71 33.57
C PRO A 243 17.14 -20.28 32.80
N SER A 244 16.89 -21.37 32.10
CA SER A 244 17.96 -22.10 31.42
C SER A 244 18.57 -21.17 30.37
N THR A 245 19.90 -21.13 30.30
CA THR A 245 20.66 -20.29 29.36
C THR A 245 20.20 -20.42 27.91
N TRP A 246 19.55 -21.54 27.57
CA TRP A 246 18.98 -21.84 26.26
C TRP A 246 17.76 -21.00 25.91
N GLU A 247 16.85 -20.71 26.85
CA GLU A 247 15.69 -19.85 26.60
C GLU A 247 16.15 -18.44 26.22
N THR A 248 17.12 -17.89 26.97
CA THR A 248 17.73 -16.58 26.68
C THR A 248 18.51 -16.55 25.36
N LEU A 249 19.08 -17.67 24.91
CA LEU A 249 19.78 -17.73 23.62
C LEU A 249 18.78 -17.80 22.46
N HIS A 250 17.72 -18.60 22.60
CA HIS A 250 16.70 -18.73 21.55
C HIS A 250 15.96 -17.41 21.32
N GLU A 251 15.64 -16.69 22.40
CA GLU A 251 15.04 -15.35 22.33
C GLU A 251 15.95 -14.36 21.58
N LYS A 252 17.25 -14.30 21.92
CA LYS A 252 18.23 -13.42 21.26
C LYS A 252 18.46 -13.76 19.79
N THR A 253 18.47 -15.04 19.44
CA THR A 253 18.67 -15.46 18.04
C THR A 253 17.46 -15.09 17.18
N ASN A 254 16.25 -15.24 17.72
CA ASN A 254 15.02 -14.82 17.04
C ASN A 254 14.95 -13.31 16.84
N ASP A 255 15.38 -12.51 17.82
CA ASP A 255 15.45 -11.05 17.69
C ASP A 255 16.49 -10.61 16.65
N PHE A 256 17.64 -11.28 16.58
CA PHE A 256 18.65 -11.03 15.55
C PHE A 256 18.13 -11.35 14.14
N ALA A 257 17.47 -12.51 13.95
CA ALA A 257 16.89 -12.89 12.67
C ALA A 257 15.79 -11.91 12.22
N LEU A 258 14.95 -11.43 13.14
CA LEU A 258 13.96 -10.40 12.85
C LEU A 258 14.59 -9.06 12.46
N THR A 259 15.63 -8.64 13.17
CA THR A 259 16.36 -7.41 12.87
C THR A 259 16.99 -7.52 11.48
N LEU A 260 17.58 -8.66 11.15
CA LEU A 260 18.18 -8.92 9.84
C LEU A 260 17.13 -8.96 8.72
N MET A 261 16.00 -9.63 8.91
CA MET A 261 14.93 -9.69 7.92
C MET A 261 14.26 -8.32 7.71
N SER A 262 14.08 -7.55 8.78
CA SER A 262 13.61 -6.16 8.70
C SER A 262 14.61 -5.29 7.95
N LEU A 263 15.91 -5.42 8.21
CA LEU A 263 16.96 -4.71 7.49
C LEU A 263 16.97 -5.06 6.00
N ILE A 264 16.89 -6.35 5.66
CA ILE A 264 16.81 -6.83 4.27
C ILE A 264 15.57 -6.24 3.58
N PHE A 265 14.43 -6.21 4.26
CA PHE A 265 13.20 -5.63 3.73
C PHE A 265 13.33 -4.11 3.51
N ILE A 266 13.92 -3.38 4.46
CA ILE A 266 14.19 -1.94 4.33
C ILE A 266 15.15 -1.68 3.16
N VAL A 267 16.22 -2.46 3.04
CA VAL A 267 17.17 -2.38 1.93
C VAL A 267 16.47 -2.68 0.60
N PHE A 268 15.59 -3.68 0.55
CA PHE A 268 14.81 -4.02 -0.64
C PHE A 268 13.87 -2.87 -1.04
N LEU A 269 13.11 -2.31 -0.09
CA LEU A 269 12.26 -1.14 -0.33
C LEU A 269 13.09 0.06 -0.79
N PHE A 270 14.27 0.27 -0.22
CA PHE A 270 15.18 1.35 -0.59
C PHE A 270 15.74 1.16 -2.01
N VAL A 271 16.24 -0.04 -2.35
CA VAL A 271 16.73 -0.37 -3.70
C VAL A 271 15.62 -0.20 -4.73
N MET A 272 14.40 -0.61 -4.40
CA MET A 272 13.24 -0.45 -5.29
C MET A 272 12.84 1.01 -5.45
N PHE A 273 12.87 1.80 -4.37
CA PHE A 273 12.68 3.24 -4.45
C PHE A 273 13.76 3.89 -5.33
N VAL A 274 15.04 3.54 -5.13
CA VAL A 274 16.16 4.02 -5.94
C VAL A 274 15.97 3.65 -7.41
N LEU A 275 15.62 2.40 -7.71
CA LEU A 275 15.34 1.94 -9.08
C LEU A 275 14.18 2.71 -9.70
N MET A 276 13.09 2.93 -8.97
CA MET A 276 11.97 3.74 -9.46
C MET A 276 12.40 5.19 -9.73
N THR A 277 13.17 5.80 -8.83
CA THR A 277 13.70 7.15 -9.06
C THR A 277 14.72 7.22 -10.20
N ALA A 278 15.51 6.17 -10.41
CA ALA A 278 16.48 6.07 -11.49
C ALA A 278 15.79 5.83 -12.84
N LEU A 279 14.72 5.04 -12.89
CA LEU A 279 13.87 4.88 -14.06
C LEU A 279 13.21 6.21 -14.43
N MET A 280 12.63 6.91 -13.44
CA MET A 280 12.09 8.27 -13.65
C MET A 280 13.17 9.26 -14.11
N TRP A 281 14.41 9.15 -13.60
CA TRP A 281 15.52 10.02 -14.00
C TRP A 281 16.06 9.70 -15.40
N SER A 282 16.08 8.42 -15.79
CA SER A 282 16.54 7.94 -17.09
C SER A 282 15.66 8.49 -18.21
N GLU A 283 14.35 8.55 -17.98
CA GLU A 283 13.36 9.02 -18.94
C GLU A 283 13.56 10.50 -19.31
N ASP A 284 14.02 11.33 -18.37
CA ASP A 284 14.33 12.73 -18.61
C ASP A 284 15.55 12.93 -19.54
N ASN A 285 16.59 12.13 -19.35
CA ASN A 285 17.81 12.23 -20.16
C ASN A 285 17.57 11.75 -21.59
N PHE A 286 16.67 10.78 -21.78
CA PHE A 286 16.31 10.29 -23.10
C PHE A 286 15.36 11.25 -23.83
N SER A 287 14.40 11.84 -23.12
CA SER A 287 13.44 12.80 -23.68
C SER A 287 14.06 14.16 -24.01
N GLY A 288 15.10 14.57 -23.29
CA GLY A 288 15.80 15.84 -23.50
C GLY A 288 16.53 15.96 -24.86
N GLY A 289 16.85 14.84 -25.50
CA GLY A 289 17.56 14.83 -26.79
C GLY A 289 16.67 15.04 -28.02
N LEU A 290 15.35 14.81 -27.92
CA LEU A 290 14.45 14.77 -29.08
C LEU A 290 13.46 15.95 -29.15
N GLN A 291 13.30 16.77 -28.11
CA GLN A 291 12.25 17.81 -28.07
C GLN A 291 12.63 19.06 -27.24
N ALA A 292 13.76 19.69 -27.59
CA ALA A 292 14.30 20.82 -26.84
C ALA A 292 13.46 22.12 -26.87
N ASP A 293 12.38 22.23 -27.66
CA ASP A 293 11.81 23.55 -27.97
C ASP A 293 10.48 23.94 -27.27
N ARG A 294 9.71 23.03 -26.63
CA ARG A 294 8.36 23.42 -26.12
C ARG A 294 7.81 22.73 -24.87
N ARG A 295 8.62 22.31 -23.89
CA ARG A 295 8.02 21.79 -22.63
C ARG A 295 7.83 22.88 -21.55
N PRO A 296 6.60 23.07 -21.02
CA PRO A 296 6.27 24.15 -20.10
C PRO A 296 6.89 23.95 -18.71
N THR A 297 7.20 25.07 -18.06
CA THR A 297 7.77 25.21 -16.71
C THR A 297 6.97 24.54 -15.58
N ALA A 298 5.74 24.07 -15.85
CA ALA A 298 4.88 23.37 -14.90
C ALA A 298 5.44 22.00 -14.48
N LEU A 299 6.01 21.23 -15.42
CA LEU A 299 6.57 19.90 -15.16
C LEU A 299 7.77 19.97 -14.18
N ARG A 300 8.56 21.05 -14.26
CA ARG A 300 9.65 21.33 -13.31
C ARG A 300 9.15 21.71 -11.91
N ARG A 301 7.94 22.26 -11.77
CA ARG A 301 7.34 22.57 -10.46
C ARG A 301 6.71 21.33 -9.84
N ALA A 302 5.95 20.55 -10.60
CA ALA A 302 5.41 19.27 -10.16
C ALA A 302 6.52 18.32 -9.67
N ARG A 303 7.67 18.31 -10.37
CA ARG A 303 8.86 17.54 -9.98
C ARG A 303 9.46 17.97 -8.64
N ARG A 304 9.59 19.28 -8.39
CA ARG A 304 10.07 19.80 -7.09
C ARG A 304 9.08 19.52 -5.96
N TRP A 305 7.79 19.51 -6.28
CA TRP A 305 6.73 19.23 -5.33
C TRP A 305 6.67 17.74 -4.96
N ALA A 306 6.71 16.84 -5.95
CA ALA A 306 6.73 15.40 -5.73
C ALA A 306 7.95 14.95 -4.91
N SER A 307 9.15 15.45 -5.24
CA SER A 307 10.35 15.09 -4.48
C SER A 307 10.34 15.65 -3.05
N SER A 308 9.82 16.86 -2.85
CA SER A 308 9.72 17.46 -1.50
C SER A 308 8.59 16.88 -0.67
N CYS A 309 7.41 16.61 -1.24
CA CYS A 309 6.27 16.08 -0.49
C CYS A 309 6.45 14.60 -0.19
N VAL A 310 6.83 13.77 -1.16
CA VAL A 310 7.03 12.34 -0.92
C VAL A 310 8.19 12.13 0.05
N GLY A 311 9.31 12.84 -0.14
CA GLY A 311 10.43 12.79 0.79
C GLY A 311 10.03 13.24 2.20
N ASN A 312 9.46 14.44 2.37
CA ASN A 312 9.15 14.94 3.71
C ASN A 312 8.02 14.19 4.40
N VAL A 313 6.99 13.74 3.68
CA VAL A 313 5.91 12.94 4.25
C VAL A 313 6.42 11.56 4.63
N PHE A 314 7.21 10.90 3.77
CA PHE A 314 7.83 9.62 4.08
C PHE A 314 8.77 9.71 5.28
N PHE A 315 9.69 10.68 5.32
CA PHE A 315 10.59 10.87 6.46
C PHE A 315 9.84 11.22 7.76
N ARG A 316 8.74 11.97 7.69
CA ARG A 316 7.90 12.22 8.87
C ARG A 316 7.14 10.97 9.31
N LEU A 317 6.61 10.18 8.39
CA LEU A 317 5.94 8.93 8.71
C LEU A 317 6.90 7.89 9.28
N VAL A 318 8.12 7.77 8.73
CA VAL A 318 9.18 6.92 9.28
C VAL A 318 9.61 7.41 10.66
N SER A 319 9.80 8.72 10.85
CA SER A 319 10.13 9.27 12.17
C SER A 319 9.02 9.07 13.21
N ILE A 320 7.75 9.20 12.81
CA ILE A 320 6.61 8.91 13.69
C ILE A 320 6.57 7.41 13.99
N TRP A 321 6.79 6.56 12.99
CA TRP A 321 6.84 5.12 13.16
C TRP A 321 7.98 4.68 14.08
N GLU A 322 9.19 5.22 13.93
CA GLU A 322 10.32 4.97 14.83
C GLU A 322 10.03 5.42 16.26
N LYS A 323 9.35 6.56 16.46
CA LYS A 323 8.96 7.03 17.80
C LYS A 323 7.90 6.14 18.43
N VAL A 324 6.91 5.71 17.65
CA VAL A 324 5.83 4.84 18.12
C VAL A 324 6.38 3.45 18.40
N MET A 325 7.11 2.84 17.48
CA MET A 325 7.72 1.52 17.67
C MET A 325 8.79 1.54 18.75
N GLY A 326 9.61 2.60 18.83
CA GLY A 326 10.58 2.78 19.91
C GLY A 326 9.91 2.86 21.28
N ALA A 327 8.82 3.62 21.41
CA ALA A 327 8.06 3.67 22.66
C ALA A 327 7.42 2.32 23.04
N TYR A 328 6.98 1.53 22.05
CA TYR A 328 6.41 0.21 22.28
C TYR A 328 7.45 -0.87 22.59
N LEU A 329 8.63 -0.83 21.95
CA LEU A 329 9.75 -1.75 22.20
C LEU A 329 10.42 -1.51 23.56
N PHE A 330 10.32 -0.30 24.12
CA PHE A 330 10.81 0.02 25.47
C PHE A 330 9.79 -0.24 26.59
N ALA A 331 8.53 -0.54 26.25
CA ALA A 331 7.44 -0.75 27.21
C ALA A 331 7.17 -2.23 27.53
N PHE A 332 7.88 -3.15 26.89
CA PHE A 332 7.88 -4.60 27.15
C PHE A 332 9.27 -5.05 27.58
#